data_AF-A0A6A7MFY8-F1
#
_entry.id   AF-A0A6A7MFY8-F1
#
_cell.length_a   1.000
_cell.length_b   1.000
_cell.length_c   1.000
_cell.angle_alpha   90.00
_cell.angle_beta   90.00
_cell.angle_gamma   90.00
#
_symmetry.space_group_name_H-M   'P 1'
#
loop_
_entity.id
_entity.type
_entity.pdbx_description
1 polymer ?
#
loop_
_entity_poly.entity_id
_entity_poly.type
_entity_poly.pdbx_seq_one_letter_code
_entity_poly.pdbx_strand_id
1 'polypeptide(L)'
;MKRIVVLSDGTGNSSGKLFKTNVWRLYQALDLTRAGDGVVQQVAFFDDGVGTSSFKPLAILGGALGWGLKRNVLDLYGYLCRTWEPGDEIYAFGFSRGAFTIRVLVGFVADQGLLRNCSDVELAYAAKDAYRAYRRRFNPTLGLVGPLRSFRDFIIRGYRRLARQTAYTDLPYRRWPDSSKPSATSARDEVPTIRFVGVWDTVAAYGTPVAELTRGIDDWVWPLSMPDYALSPKVQVARHALALDDERDTFHPLLWDEVEEHRRAEAGIVPGGRLRQVWFAGMHADIGGGYADDSLSHPPLHWMMSESELGGSGLRFRPGALQQVAPPGSASAPIHDSRRGLAGYYRYQPRKIAARLDPPDPTARIMQDPDRTMWPLLRSVTVHESVVERIRSGVDRYAPIVLPRDYTVDCWNGEFAARPESDTDADARVGGQAQVWNDVWRKRVNYFATVAISVVLVLLPLLEQQSSLLQASFLAQLDQLAKPLIWWLPPLIEFVGRFLPEFTHVWLHSFARSPVVFLVLLVALAALLLRGGALQRRIQGRMYWLWRSQHGQSANPPKPGWAERWIQVLRTHPVYQAVLQNLKWRVVPFVFGISILATLVVAAVVVVIGVRLS
;
A
#
# COMPACT_ATOMS: atom_id res chain seq x y z
N MET A 1 22.66 -7.86 26.84
CA MET A 1 21.29 -7.86 26.31
C MET A 1 20.83 -6.42 26.14
N LYS A 2 20.41 -6.08 24.92
CA LYS A 2 19.89 -4.77 24.50
C LYS A 2 18.59 -5.00 23.71
N ARG A 3 17.75 -3.97 23.65
CA ARG A 3 16.60 -3.91 22.74
C ARG A 3 16.94 -2.98 21.59
N ILE A 4 16.92 -3.52 20.38
CA ILE A 4 17.29 -2.81 19.17
C ILE A 4 16.01 -2.53 18.39
N VAL A 5 15.67 -1.26 18.26
CA VAL A 5 14.46 -0.79 17.58
C VAL A 5 14.82 -0.23 16.21
N VAL A 6 14.33 -0.87 15.15
CA VAL A 6 14.49 -0.37 13.78
C VAL A 6 13.15 0.13 13.25
N LEU A 7 13.14 1.36 12.74
CA LEU A 7 11.94 2.03 12.27
C LEU A 7 12.10 2.49 10.82
N SER A 8 11.08 2.30 9.99
CA SER A 8 11.07 2.79 8.59
C SER A 8 9.75 3.46 8.24
N ASP A 9 9.82 4.71 7.80
CA ASP A 9 8.64 5.51 7.43
C ASP A 9 8.19 5.27 5.97
N GLY A 10 6.97 5.70 5.65
CA GLY A 10 6.40 5.68 4.31
C GLY A 10 7.07 6.67 3.36
N THR A 11 6.98 6.39 2.06
CA THR A 11 7.69 7.17 1.03
C THR A 11 7.26 8.61 0.97
N GLY A 12 8.27 9.45 0.78
CA GLY A 12 8.11 10.88 0.71
C GLY A 12 7.89 11.50 2.08
N ASN A 13 7.68 10.75 3.17
CA ASN A 13 7.75 11.28 4.52
C ASN A 13 9.21 11.47 4.94
N SER A 14 9.44 12.33 5.92
CA SER A 14 10.75 12.49 6.53
C SER A 14 10.60 13.11 7.90
N SER A 15 11.56 12.85 8.77
CA SER A 15 11.75 13.53 10.06
C SER A 15 11.75 15.06 9.93
N GLY A 16 12.10 15.59 8.74
CA GLY A 16 12.08 17.03 8.42
C GLY A 16 10.74 17.61 7.97
N LYS A 17 9.69 16.80 7.75
CA LYS A 17 8.37 17.32 7.39
C LYS A 17 7.65 18.01 8.56
N LEU A 18 6.80 18.98 8.24
CA LEU A 18 5.89 19.63 9.18
C LEU A 18 4.94 18.62 9.85
N PHE A 19 4.36 17.71 9.08
CA PHE A 19 3.40 16.71 9.58
C PHE A 19 4.08 15.37 9.81
N LYS A 20 3.93 14.84 11.03
CA LYS A 20 4.64 13.66 11.51
C LYS A 20 3.81 12.38 11.37
N THR A 21 4.50 11.25 11.24
CA THR A 21 3.88 9.93 11.19
C THR A 21 3.89 9.25 12.55
N ASN A 22 3.10 8.19 12.69
CA ASN A 22 3.08 7.32 13.86
C ASN A 22 4.41 6.60 14.09
N VAL A 23 5.17 6.31 13.03
CA VAL A 23 6.53 5.77 13.14
C VAL A 23 7.45 6.77 13.84
N TRP A 24 7.39 8.05 13.44
CA TRP A 24 8.17 9.12 14.07
C TRP A 24 7.74 9.38 15.51
N ARG A 25 6.43 9.42 15.77
CA ARG A 25 5.88 9.60 17.12
C ARG A 25 6.27 8.46 18.04
N LEU A 26 6.22 7.20 17.57
CA LEU A 26 6.71 6.05 18.33
C LEU A 26 8.20 6.21 18.65
N TYR A 27 9.03 6.59 17.67
CA TYR A 27 10.46 6.85 17.90
C TYR A 27 10.69 7.92 18.97
N GLN A 28 9.95 9.03 18.94
CA GLN A 28 10.05 10.09 19.95
C GLN A 28 9.59 9.63 21.35
N ALA A 29 8.60 8.74 21.40
CA ALA A 29 8.09 8.18 22.64
C ALA A 29 9.06 7.19 23.30
N LEU A 30 10.02 6.61 22.57
CA LEU A 30 10.97 5.65 23.13
C LEU A 30 11.80 6.24 24.27
N ASP A 31 11.97 5.45 25.32
CA ASP A 31 12.92 5.75 26.38
C ASP A 31 14.31 5.20 26.04
N LEU A 32 15.14 6.09 25.49
CA LEU A 32 16.53 5.83 25.10
C LEU A 32 17.54 6.27 26.18
N THR A 33 17.09 6.56 27.40
CA THR A 33 18.01 6.85 28.51
C THR A 33 18.98 5.69 28.72
N ARG A 34 20.24 6.00 29.05
CA ARG A 34 21.26 4.99 29.36
C ARG A 34 20.78 4.12 30.52
N ALA A 35 20.96 2.81 30.37
CA ALA A 35 20.64 1.84 31.40
C ALA A 35 21.40 2.15 32.71
N GLY A 36 20.65 2.26 33.82
CA GLY A 36 21.17 2.09 35.18
C GLY A 36 20.99 0.64 35.65
N ASP A 37 21.24 0.37 36.93
CA ASP A 37 21.09 -0.98 37.50
C ASP A 37 19.67 -1.54 37.29
N GLY A 38 19.59 -2.74 36.69
CA GLY A 38 18.32 -3.46 36.45
C GLY A 38 17.54 -3.05 35.19
N VAL A 39 18.02 -2.08 34.41
CA VAL A 39 17.32 -1.58 33.22
C VAL A 39 17.95 -2.12 31.93
N VAL A 40 17.14 -2.70 31.03
CA VAL A 40 17.64 -3.15 29.71
C VAL A 40 17.87 -1.93 28.80
N GLN A 41 19.08 -1.79 28.27
CA GLN A 41 19.42 -0.71 27.33
C GLN A 41 18.59 -0.82 26.05
N GLN A 42 18.05 0.32 25.59
CA GLN A 42 17.36 0.43 24.30
C GLN A 42 18.17 1.31 23.34
N VAL A 43 18.26 0.89 22.09
CA VAL A 43 18.87 1.66 21.01
C VAL A 43 17.93 1.66 19.81
N ALA A 44 17.91 2.76 19.06
CA ALA A 44 16.97 2.91 17.97
C ALA A 44 17.65 3.47 16.71
N PHE A 45 17.15 3.05 15.55
CA PHE A 45 17.53 3.58 14.24
C PHE A 45 16.28 3.92 13.44
N PHE A 46 16.19 5.16 12.99
CA PHE A 46 15.06 5.69 12.22
C PHE A 46 15.47 5.90 10.76
N ASP A 47 14.78 5.23 9.84
CA ASP A 47 14.88 5.40 8.39
C ASP A 47 13.73 6.29 7.87
N ASP A 48 14.07 7.39 7.19
CA ASP A 48 13.08 8.33 6.63
C ASP A 48 12.24 7.73 5.48
N GLY A 49 12.47 6.48 5.07
CA GLY A 49 11.70 5.81 4.01
C GLY A 49 12.23 6.07 2.60
N VAL A 50 11.57 5.48 1.59
CA VAL A 50 12.03 5.59 0.18
C VAL A 50 11.56 6.91 -0.45
N GLY A 51 12.33 7.48 -1.39
CA GLY A 51 11.90 8.67 -2.16
C GLY A 51 12.13 10.04 -1.49
N THR A 52 12.98 10.15 -0.47
CA THR A 52 13.38 11.43 0.16
C THR A 52 14.40 12.25 -0.66
N SER A 53 14.57 11.94 -1.94
CA SER A 53 15.45 12.71 -2.83
C SER A 53 14.98 14.16 -2.92
N SER A 54 15.93 15.10 -2.83
CA SER A 54 15.67 16.54 -2.96
C SER A 54 15.13 16.95 -4.35
N PHE A 55 15.24 16.08 -5.36
CA PHE A 55 14.76 16.32 -6.71
C PHE A 55 13.41 15.63 -7.00
N LYS A 56 12.32 16.41 -6.99
CA LYS A 56 10.93 15.94 -7.01
C LYS A 56 10.54 15.04 -8.21
N PRO A 57 10.97 15.31 -9.47
CA PRO A 57 10.64 14.43 -10.60
C PRO A 57 11.24 13.02 -10.48
N LEU A 58 12.51 12.93 -10.05
CA LEU A 58 13.20 11.67 -9.79
C LEU A 58 12.63 10.93 -8.57
N ALA A 59 12.12 11.64 -7.57
CA ALA A 59 11.44 11.04 -6.42
C ALA A 59 10.10 10.37 -6.80
N ILE A 60 9.35 10.97 -7.73
CA ILE A 60 8.07 10.42 -8.24
C ILE A 60 8.33 9.17 -9.11
N LEU A 61 9.27 9.26 -10.06
CA LEU A 61 9.70 8.12 -10.89
C LEU A 61 10.35 7.01 -10.05
N GLY A 62 11.20 7.37 -9.08
CA GLY A 62 11.87 6.44 -8.18
C GLY A 62 10.89 5.74 -7.24
N GLY A 63 9.93 6.46 -6.66
CA GLY A 63 8.87 5.89 -5.83
C GLY A 63 7.90 4.99 -6.61
N ALA A 64 7.65 5.27 -7.89
CA ALA A 64 6.84 4.42 -8.76
C ALA A 64 7.51 3.08 -9.09
N LEU A 65 8.85 3.05 -9.22
CA LEU A 65 9.65 1.86 -9.56
C LEU A 65 10.18 1.09 -8.33
N GLY A 66 9.87 1.55 -7.11
CA GLY A 66 10.43 0.99 -5.87
C GLY A 66 11.95 1.22 -5.73
N TRP A 67 12.48 2.22 -6.44
CA TRP A 67 13.87 2.64 -6.38
C TRP A 67 14.18 3.22 -5.00
N GLY A 68 15.07 2.57 -4.26
CA GLY A 68 15.41 2.91 -2.88
C GLY A 68 15.09 1.82 -1.88
N LEU A 69 14.12 0.93 -2.14
CA LEU A 69 13.76 -0.15 -1.20
C LEU A 69 14.98 -1.00 -0.81
N LYS A 70 15.74 -1.45 -1.81
CA LYS A 70 16.98 -2.21 -1.58
C LYS A 70 17.97 -1.45 -0.68
N ARG A 71 18.10 -0.13 -0.87
CA ARG A 71 19.00 0.70 -0.09
C ARG A 71 18.54 0.73 1.37
N ASN A 72 17.29 1.09 1.63
CA ASN A 72 16.74 1.18 2.99
C ASN A 72 16.82 -0.17 3.72
N VAL A 73 16.49 -1.29 3.05
CA VAL A 73 16.65 -2.63 3.64
C VAL A 73 18.11 -2.91 3.99
N LEU A 74 19.06 -2.57 3.12
CA LEU A 74 20.49 -2.78 3.38
C LEU A 74 21.05 -1.86 4.47
N ASP A 75 20.54 -0.62 4.56
CA ASP A 75 20.94 0.34 5.59
C ASP A 75 20.46 -0.13 6.98
N LEU A 76 19.19 -0.55 7.09
CA LEU A 76 18.64 -1.15 8.31
C LEU A 76 19.34 -2.46 8.69
N TYR A 77 19.59 -3.33 7.71
CA TYR A 77 20.33 -4.57 7.91
C TYR A 77 21.77 -4.31 8.37
N GLY A 78 22.44 -3.33 7.76
CA GLY A 78 23.80 -2.91 8.12
C GLY A 78 23.86 -2.33 9.54
N TYR A 79 22.82 -1.62 9.98
CA TYR A 79 22.69 -1.19 11.38
C TYR A 79 22.57 -2.40 12.31
N LEU A 80 21.67 -3.34 12.03
CA LEU A 80 21.51 -4.56 12.83
C LEU A 80 22.81 -5.37 12.92
N CYS A 81 23.54 -5.53 11.82
CA CYS A 81 24.83 -6.24 11.79
C CYS A 81 25.89 -5.60 12.71
N ARG A 82 25.86 -4.27 12.88
CA ARG A 82 26.82 -3.54 13.72
C ARG A 82 26.42 -3.53 15.20
N THR A 83 25.13 -3.60 15.50
CA THR A 83 24.60 -3.35 16.85
C THR A 83 24.19 -4.62 17.58
N TRP A 84 23.70 -5.62 16.85
CA TRP A 84 23.16 -6.84 17.43
C TRP A 84 24.26 -7.74 17.98
N GLU A 85 24.09 -8.14 19.24
CA GLU A 85 24.83 -9.19 19.88
C GLU A 85 23.89 -10.36 20.22
N PRO A 86 24.42 -11.59 20.32
CA PRO A 86 23.61 -12.72 20.68
C PRO A 86 22.97 -12.52 22.06
N GLY A 87 21.65 -12.76 22.13
CA GLY A 87 20.82 -12.45 23.30
C GLY A 87 20.11 -11.09 23.22
N ASP A 88 20.42 -10.24 22.24
CA ASP A 88 19.69 -8.99 22.02
C ASP A 88 18.33 -9.21 21.33
N GLU A 89 17.36 -8.37 21.65
CA GLU A 89 16.01 -8.40 21.11
C GLU A 89 15.83 -7.39 19.97
N ILE A 90 15.24 -7.82 18.86
CA ILE A 90 14.95 -6.95 17.70
C ILE A 90 13.46 -6.57 17.69
N TYR A 91 13.20 -5.27 17.62
CA TYR A 91 11.87 -4.66 17.44
C TYR A 91 11.86 -3.92 16.12
N ALA A 92 10.87 -4.15 15.28
CA ALA A 92 10.80 -3.56 13.96
C ALA A 92 9.45 -2.88 13.72
N PHE A 93 9.47 -1.61 13.31
CA PHE A 93 8.27 -0.81 13.09
C PHE A 93 8.25 -0.13 11.73
N GLY A 94 7.10 -0.12 11.06
CA GLY A 94 7.01 0.67 9.82
C GLY A 94 5.60 0.99 9.38
N PHE A 95 5.48 2.03 8.53
CA PHE A 95 4.22 2.48 7.96
C PHE A 95 4.26 2.42 6.43
N SER A 96 3.16 2.00 5.79
CA SER A 96 3.01 2.07 4.33
C SER A 96 4.07 1.27 3.59
N ARG A 97 4.90 1.92 2.77
CA ARG A 97 6.10 1.32 2.15
C ARG A 97 7.23 1.07 3.13
N GLY A 98 7.34 1.82 4.22
CA GLY A 98 8.24 1.51 5.34
C GLY A 98 7.83 0.20 6.05
N ALA A 99 6.53 -0.07 6.18
CA ALA A 99 6.05 -1.38 6.64
C ALA A 99 6.46 -2.51 5.70
N PHE A 100 6.42 -2.26 4.37
CA PHE A 100 6.93 -3.19 3.37
C PHE A 100 8.44 -3.44 3.57
N THR A 101 9.23 -2.38 3.72
CA THR A 101 10.68 -2.44 4.01
C THR A 101 10.96 -3.28 5.25
N ILE A 102 10.21 -3.08 6.33
CA ILE A 102 10.37 -3.80 7.60
C ILE A 102 10.03 -5.27 7.46
N ARG A 103 8.94 -5.61 6.76
CA ARG A 103 8.58 -7.02 6.51
C ARG A 103 9.64 -7.71 5.66
N VAL A 104 10.18 -7.04 4.65
CA VAL A 104 11.30 -7.56 3.84
C VAL A 104 12.56 -7.72 4.68
N LEU A 105 12.89 -6.76 5.54
CA LEU A 105 14.04 -6.82 6.46
C LEU A 105 13.89 -7.98 7.45
N VAL A 106 12.73 -8.14 8.08
CA VAL A 106 12.44 -9.22 9.03
C VAL A 106 12.57 -10.58 8.35
N GLY A 107 12.00 -10.75 7.15
CA GLY A 107 12.17 -11.97 6.36
C GLY A 107 13.64 -12.20 5.98
N PHE A 108 14.35 -11.14 5.60
CA PHE A 108 15.77 -11.21 5.23
C PHE A 108 16.66 -11.64 6.42
N VAL A 109 16.48 -11.04 7.59
CA VAL A 109 17.21 -11.38 8.82
C VAL A 109 16.87 -12.79 9.30
N ALA A 110 15.58 -13.17 9.27
CA ALA A 110 15.16 -14.51 9.66
C ALA A 110 15.79 -15.61 8.79
N ASP A 111 15.98 -15.31 7.50
CA ASP A 111 16.47 -16.24 6.50
C ASP A 111 18.00 -16.30 6.39
N GLN A 112 18.67 -15.14 6.37
CA GLN A 112 20.10 -15.02 6.08
C GLN A 112 20.95 -14.79 7.34
N GLY A 113 20.33 -14.55 8.50
CA GLY A 113 21.02 -14.17 9.72
C GLY A 113 21.56 -12.73 9.69
N LEU A 114 22.52 -12.42 10.56
CA LEU A 114 23.25 -11.16 10.59
C LEU A 114 24.74 -11.39 10.39
N LEU A 115 25.41 -10.44 9.72
CA LEU A 115 26.85 -10.47 9.54
C LEU A 115 27.55 -9.86 10.75
N ARG A 116 28.59 -10.50 11.27
CA ARG A 116 29.36 -10.01 12.42
C ARG A 116 30.86 -10.03 12.17
N ASN A 117 31.56 -9.17 12.91
CA ASN A 117 33.02 -9.00 12.86
C ASN A 117 33.57 -8.64 11.47
N CYS A 118 32.72 -8.12 10.60
CA CYS A 118 33.09 -7.65 9.27
C CYS A 118 33.61 -6.20 9.33
N SER A 119 34.62 -5.90 8.51
CA SER A 119 34.96 -4.50 8.21
C SER A 119 33.80 -3.81 7.46
N ASP A 120 33.75 -2.47 7.45
CA ASP A 120 32.69 -1.72 6.73
C ASP A 120 32.65 -2.06 5.24
N VAL A 121 33.82 -2.26 4.62
CA VAL A 121 33.92 -2.66 3.21
C VAL A 121 33.34 -4.06 3.01
N GLU A 122 33.67 -4.99 3.91
CA GLU A 122 33.15 -6.36 3.89
C GLU A 122 31.65 -6.43 4.07
N LEU A 123 31.14 -5.74 5.09
CA LEU A 123 29.71 -5.64 5.34
C LEU A 123 28.97 -5.09 4.12
N ALA A 124 29.51 -4.05 3.47
CA ALA A 124 28.86 -3.42 2.32
C ALA A 124 28.69 -4.35 1.10
N TYR A 125 29.64 -5.25 0.82
CA TYR A 125 29.48 -6.20 -0.29
C TYR A 125 28.78 -7.49 0.13
N ALA A 126 29.03 -8.00 1.35
CA ALA A 126 28.44 -9.24 1.86
C ALA A 126 26.94 -9.06 2.14
N ALA A 127 26.51 -7.91 2.67
CA ALA A 127 25.09 -7.61 2.83
C ALA A 127 24.35 -7.58 1.48
N LYS A 128 24.99 -7.06 0.42
CA LYS A 128 24.43 -7.08 -0.94
C LYS A 128 24.25 -8.50 -1.46
N ASP A 129 25.11 -9.44 -1.06
CA ASP A 129 24.98 -10.85 -1.44
C ASP A 129 23.93 -11.59 -0.66
N ALA A 130 23.93 -11.41 0.66
CA ALA A 130 22.89 -11.94 1.53
C ALA A 130 21.51 -11.51 1.00
N TYR A 131 21.36 -10.22 0.66
CA TYR A 131 20.13 -9.71 0.06
C TYR A 131 19.83 -10.35 -1.31
N ARG A 132 20.83 -10.56 -2.17
CA ARG A 132 20.63 -11.27 -3.46
C ARG A 132 20.20 -12.71 -3.25
N ALA A 133 20.79 -13.42 -2.28
CA ALA A 133 20.47 -14.81 -1.94
C ALA A 133 19.03 -14.92 -1.44
N TYR A 134 18.64 -14.08 -0.49
CA TYR A 134 17.24 -13.96 -0.01
C TYR A 134 16.26 -13.67 -1.16
N ARG A 135 16.63 -12.74 -2.05
CA ARG A 135 15.79 -12.32 -3.19
C ARG A 135 15.62 -13.38 -4.29
N ARG A 136 16.34 -14.51 -4.23
CA ARG A 136 16.09 -15.63 -5.16
C ARG A 136 14.72 -16.27 -4.97
N ARG A 137 14.07 -16.09 -3.81
CA ARG A 137 12.69 -16.52 -3.57
C ARG A 137 11.65 -15.67 -4.29
N PHE A 138 12.03 -14.46 -4.68
CA PHE A 138 11.19 -13.50 -5.39
C PHE A 138 11.37 -13.76 -6.89
N ASN A 139 10.70 -14.80 -7.40
CA ASN A 139 10.73 -15.16 -8.81
C ASN A 139 9.47 -14.63 -9.53
N PRO A 140 9.64 -13.88 -10.64
CA PRO A 140 8.52 -13.41 -11.42
C PRO A 140 7.94 -14.55 -12.27
N THR A 141 6.68 -14.37 -12.63
CA THR A 141 5.81 -15.33 -13.33
C THR A 141 6.30 -15.70 -14.73
N LEU A 142 7.08 -14.84 -15.39
CA LEU A 142 7.48 -14.98 -16.80
C LEU A 142 8.88 -15.57 -17.05
N GLY A 143 9.64 -15.95 -16.02
CA GLY A 143 10.91 -16.70 -16.16
C GLY A 143 12.11 -15.95 -16.79
N LEU A 144 11.90 -14.85 -17.52
CA LEU A 144 12.96 -14.06 -18.21
C LEU A 144 14.00 -13.46 -17.26
N VAL A 145 13.61 -13.18 -16.01
CA VAL A 145 14.50 -12.61 -15.00
C VAL A 145 15.54 -13.62 -14.50
N GLY A 146 15.27 -14.92 -14.61
CA GLY A 146 16.19 -15.99 -14.22
C GLY A 146 17.52 -15.93 -14.98
N PRO A 147 17.52 -16.03 -16.32
CA PRO A 147 18.72 -15.93 -17.14
C PRO A 147 19.54 -14.65 -16.91
N LEU A 148 18.86 -13.49 -16.83
CA LEU A 148 19.52 -12.20 -16.56
C LEU A 148 20.21 -12.17 -15.19
N ARG A 149 19.57 -12.74 -14.15
CA ARG A 149 20.16 -12.90 -12.82
C ARG A 149 21.38 -13.81 -12.85
N SER A 150 21.32 -14.93 -13.58
CA SER A 150 22.43 -15.87 -13.71
C SER A 150 23.64 -15.24 -14.39
N PHE A 151 23.43 -14.51 -15.49
CA PHE A 151 24.49 -13.78 -16.19
C PHE A 151 25.14 -12.71 -15.31
N ARG A 152 24.33 -11.90 -14.63
CA ARG A 152 24.81 -10.91 -13.65
C ARG A 152 25.62 -11.58 -12.52
N ASP A 153 25.12 -12.66 -11.96
CA ASP A 153 25.78 -13.39 -10.86
C ASP A 153 27.12 -13.98 -11.33
N PHE A 154 27.23 -14.42 -12.60
CA PHE A 154 28.48 -14.86 -13.21
C PHE A 154 29.52 -13.72 -13.28
N ILE A 155 29.13 -12.55 -13.80
CA ILE A 155 30.02 -11.36 -13.85
C ILE A 155 30.50 -10.97 -12.46
N ILE A 156 29.60 -10.93 -11.47
CA ILE A 156 29.94 -10.56 -10.09
C ILE A 156 30.95 -11.53 -9.49
N ARG A 157 30.79 -12.84 -9.71
CA ARG A 157 31.75 -13.85 -9.24
C ARG A 157 33.13 -13.65 -9.88
N GLY A 158 33.17 -13.37 -11.18
CA GLY A 158 34.42 -13.08 -11.90
C GLY A 158 35.15 -11.85 -11.34
N TYR A 159 34.42 -10.74 -11.21
CA TYR A 159 34.97 -9.49 -10.63
C TYR A 159 35.53 -9.70 -9.21
N ARG A 160 34.86 -10.49 -8.38
CA ARG A 160 35.30 -10.73 -7.00
C ARG A 160 36.51 -11.61 -6.87
N ARG A 161 36.61 -12.62 -7.72
CA ARG A 161 37.81 -13.45 -7.82
C ARG A 161 39.02 -12.59 -8.19
N LEU A 162 38.82 -11.63 -9.10
CA LEU A 162 39.85 -10.65 -9.46
C LEU A 162 40.17 -9.70 -8.29
N ALA A 163 39.14 -9.21 -7.59
CA ALA A 163 39.28 -8.28 -6.46
C ALA A 163 39.70 -8.94 -5.13
N ARG A 164 39.97 -10.26 -5.11
CA ARG A 164 40.32 -11.05 -3.92
C ARG A 164 39.37 -10.84 -2.73
N GLN A 165 38.08 -10.68 -3.01
CA GLN A 165 37.05 -10.52 -1.98
C GLN A 165 36.52 -11.87 -1.49
N THR A 166 36.38 -12.06 -0.19
CA THR A 166 35.75 -13.24 0.41
C THR A 166 34.30 -13.33 -0.06
N ALA A 167 33.86 -14.50 -0.53
CA ALA A 167 32.47 -14.66 -0.93
C ALA A 167 31.57 -14.80 0.30
N TYR A 168 30.38 -14.21 0.26
CA TYR A 168 29.38 -14.33 1.32
C TYR A 168 29.05 -15.79 1.69
N THR A 169 29.06 -16.70 0.71
CA THR A 169 28.81 -18.13 0.92
C THR A 169 29.90 -18.82 1.72
N ASP A 170 31.11 -18.28 1.69
CA ASP A 170 32.30 -18.87 2.31
C ASP A 170 32.46 -18.41 3.77
N LEU A 171 31.68 -17.39 4.18
CA LEU A 171 31.62 -16.98 5.58
C LEU A 171 31.02 -18.09 6.43
N PRO A 172 31.63 -18.44 7.57
CA PRO A 172 31.11 -19.47 8.46
C PRO A 172 29.70 -19.10 8.93
N TYR A 173 28.80 -20.09 8.95
CA TYR A 173 27.44 -19.92 9.50
C TYR A 173 27.38 -20.49 10.91
N ARG A 174 27.04 -19.66 11.89
CA ARG A 174 26.96 -20.03 13.31
C ARG A 174 25.51 -20.11 13.74
N ARG A 175 25.11 -21.28 14.25
CA ARG A 175 23.77 -21.56 14.77
C ARG A 175 23.70 -21.21 16.26
N TRP A 176 22.60 -20.61 16.70
CA TRP A 176 22.36 -20.38 18.14
C TRP A 176 21.92 -21.68 18.84
N PRO A 177 22.37 -22.02 20.06
CA PRO A 177 23.21 -21.27 21.00
C PRO A 177 24.70 -21.70 21.01
N ASP A 178 25.21 -22.30 19.94
CA ASP A 178 26.57 -22.86 19.88
C ASP A 178 27.63 -21.75 19.88
N SER A 179 27.87 -21.18 21.06
CA SER A 179 28.88 -20.20 21.36
C SER A 179 30.21 -20.87 21.65
N SER A 180 30.79 -21.53 20.64
CA SER A 180 32.25 -21.48 20.57
C SER A 180 32.66 -20.00 20.63
N LYS A 181 33.67 -19.66 21.44
CA LYS A 181 34.08 -18.28 21.76
C LYS A 181 33.98 -17.37 20.53
N PRO A 182 33.53 -16.11 20.66
CA PRO A 182 33.46 -15.19 19.51
C PRO A 182 34.81 -15.17 18.80
N SER A 183 34.87 -15.78 17.62
CA SER A 183 36.07 -15.71 16.78
C SER A 183 36.21 -14.27 16.32
N ALA A 184 37.44 -13.76 16.25
CA ALA A 184 37.75 -12.46 15.64
C ALA A 184 37.46 -12.43 14.12
N THR A 185 36.92 -13.51 13.56
CA THR A 185 36.67 -13.68 12.14
C THR A 185 35.23 -13.31 11.77
N SER A 186 35.07 -12.80 10.56
CA SER A 186 33.79 -12.51 9.93
C SER A 186 32.93 -13.76 9.85
N ALA A 187 31.64 -13.65 10.19
CA ALA A 187 30.71 -14.78 10.19
C ALA A 187 29.26 -14.35 9.92
N ARG A 188 28.43 -15.34 9.59
CA ARG A 188 26.97 -15.25 9.49
C ARG A 188 26.37 -15.86 10.74
N ASP A 189 25.79 -15.05 11.60
CA ASP A 189 25.16 -15.50 12.84
C ASP A 189 23.66 -15.65 12.64
N GLU A 190 23.13 -16.78 13.06
CA GLU A 190 21.69 -16.97 13.11
C GLU A 190 21.05 -15.99 14.11
N VAL A 191 19.97 -15.34 13.68
CA VAL A 191 19.04 -14.68 14.60
C VAL A 191 17.95 -15.69 14.95
N PRO A 192 17.87 -16.16 16.21
CA PRO A 192 16.90 -17.17 16.60
C PRO A 192 15.48 -16.58 16.67
N THR A 193 15.36 -15.34 17.14
CA THR A 193 14.08 -14.70 17.42
C THR A 193 14.08 -13.22 17.09
N ILE A 194 12.96 -12.73 16.59
CA ILE A 194 12.64 -11.31 16.42
C ILE A 194 11.47 -11.03 17.37
N ARG A 195 11.67 -10.12 18.31
CA ARG A 195 10.78 -9.94 19.46
C ARG A 195 9.42 -9.37 19.06
N PHE A 196 9.42 -8.32 18.25
CA PHE A 196 8.18 -7.63 17.87
C PHE A 196 8.26 -7.04 16.47
N VAL A 197 7.19 -7.16 15.69
CA VAL A 197 7.02 -6.50 14.40
C VAL A 197 5.69 -5.76 14.38
N GLY A 198 5.73 -4.43 14.39
CA GLY A 198 4.56 -3.56 14.37
C GLY A 198 4.45 -2.78 13.06
N VAL A 199 3.35 -2.93 12.33
CA VAL A 199 3.18 -2.23 11.05
C VAL A 199 1.85 -1.51 10.95
N TRP A 200 1.86 -0.34 10.28
CA TRP A 200 0.66 0.40 9.91
C TRP A 200 0.44 0.29 8.39
N ASP A 201 -0.74 -0.21 8.01
CA ASP A 201 -1.33 -0.29 6.68
C ASP A 201 -0.31 -0.57 5.56
N THR A 202 0.28 -1.76 5.58
CA THR A 202 1.33 -2.16 4.64
C THR A 202 0.82 -2.10 3.19
N VAL A 203 1.48 -1.35 2.31
CA VAL A 203 1.15 -1.30 0.87
C VAL A 203 2.31 -1.77 0.01
N ALA A 204 2.06 -2.08 -1.27
CA ALA A 204 3.09 -2.53 -2.19
C ALA A 204 4.23 -1.51 -2.36
N ALA A 205 5.42 -2.00 -2.71
CA ALA A 205 6.61 -1.17 -2.89
C ALA A 205 6.48 -0.12 -4.02
N TYR A 206 5.57 -0.34 -4.97
CA TYR A 206 5.35 0.54 -6.12
C TYR A 206 4.25 1.57 -5.85
N GLY A 207 4.47 2.80 -6.31
CA GLY A 207 3.56 3.92 -6.12
C GLY A 207 2.72 4.32 -7.34
N THR A 208 2.34 3.40 -8.24
CA THR A 208 1.55 3.77 -9.42
C THR A 208 0.06 3.98 -9.07
N PRO A 209 -0.67 4.86 -9.76
CA PRO A 209 -2.11 5.10 -9.52
C PRO A 209 -3.00 3.94 -9.98
N VAL A 210 -2.43 2.99 -10.73
CA VAL A 210 -3.11 1.85 -11.35
C VAL A 210 -2.37 0.57 -10.95
N ALA A 211 -3.10 -0.37 -10.35
CA ALA A 211 -2.54 -1.61 -9.78
C ALA A 211 -1.94 -2.51 -10.86
N GLU A 212 -2.53 -2.49 -12.06
CA GLU A 212 -2.10 -3.29 -13.20
C GLU A 212 -0.71 -2.87 -13.69
N LEU A 213 -0.36 -1.59 -13.58
CA LEU A 213 0.96 -1.07 -13.94
C LEU A 213 2.01 -1.52 -12.91
N THR A 214 1.65 -1.46 -11.63
CA THR A 214 2.47 -1.99 -10.53
C THR A 214 2.80 -3.46 -10.79
N ARG A 215 1.80 -4.26 -11.17
CA ARG A 215 1.99 -5.66 -11.49
C ARG A 215 2.82 -5.88 -12.76
N GLY A 216 2.62 -5.08 -13.81
CA GLY A 216 3.45 -5.15 -15.02
C GLY A 216 4.93 -4.88 -14.71
N ILE A 217 5.24 -3.91 -13.86
CA ILE A 217 6.63 -3.65 -13.42
C ILE A 217 7.19 -4.82 -12.62
N ASP A 218 6.40 -5.38 -11.71
CA ASP A 218 6.78 -6.54 -10.88
C ASP A 218 7.07 -7.79 -11.73
N ASP A 219 6.17 -8.12 -12.66
CA ASP A 219 6.25 -9.32 -13.49
C ASP A 219 7.36 -9.22 -14.55
N TRP A 220 7.63 -8.03 -15.09
CA TRP A 220 8.51 -7.85 -16.27
C TRP A 220 9.84 -7.17 -16.00
N VAL A 221 9.90 -6.23 -15.06
CA VAL A 221 11.05 -5.33 -14.92
C VAL A 221 11.84 -5.66 -13.66
N TRP A 222 11.20 -5.61 -12.50
CA TRP A 222 11.89 -5.67 -11.23
C TRP A 222 10.98 -6.23 -10.14
N PRO A 223 10.97 -7.54 -9.84
CA PRO A 223 9.96 -8.17 -8.97
C PRO A 223 10.15 -7.80 -7.50
N LEU A 224 9.46 -6.79 -6.98
CA LEU A 224 9.55 -6.33 -5.59
C LEU A 224 8.47 -6.91 -4.70
N SER A 225 7.39 -7.45 -5.25
CA SER A 225 6.30 -8.02 -4.48
C SER A 225 6.76 -9.08 -3.49
N MET A 226 6.11 -9.15 -2.33
CA MET A 226 6.39 -10.22 -1.37
C MET A 226 6.13 -11.59 -2.01
N PRO A 227 7.02 -12.58 -1.78
CA PRO A 227 6.90 -13.91 -2.37
C PRO A 227 5.76 -14.70 -1.73
N ASP A 228 5.50 -14.42 -0.46
CA ASP A 228 4.43 -15.00 0.33
C ASP A 228 3.91 -13.96 1.34
N TYR A 229 2.76 -14.28 1.94
CA TYR A 229 2.10 -13.53 3.00
C TYR A 229 2.29 -14.18 4.38
N ALA A 230 3.13 -15.22 4.48
CA ALA A 230 3.31 -15.97 5.71
C ALA A 230 4.21 -15.20 6.68
N LEU A 231 3.91 -15.28 7.97
CA LEU A 231 4.76 -14.71 9.00
C LEU A 231 5.88 -15.71 9.35
N SER A 232 7.14 -15.24 9.34
CA SER A 232 8.29 -16.08 9.74
C SER A 232 8.09 -16.66 11.15
N PRO A 233 8.34 -17.96 11.38
CA PRO A 233 8.24 -18.59 12.71
C PRO A 233 9.16 -17.96 13.75
N LYS A 234 10.22 -17.26 13.33
CA LYS A 234 11.17 -16.57 14.21
C LYS A 234 10.60 -15.30 14.84
N VAL A 235 9.48 -14.78 14.36
CA VAL A 235 8.84 -13.59 14.93
C VAL A 235 8.02 -14.00 16.16
N GLN A 236 8.19 -13.35 17.30
CA GLN A 236 7.46 -13.72 18.51
C GLN A 236 6.10 -13.02 18.61
N VAL A 237 6.01 -11.76 18.15
CA VAL A 237 4.78 -10.96 18.17
C VAL A 237 4.72 -10.12 16.90
N ALA A 238 3.58 -10.15 16.21
CA ALA A 238 3.29 -9.34 15.03
C ALA A 238 1.96 -8.60 15.17
N ARG A 239 1.97 -7.30 14.86
CA ARG A 239 0.80 -6.40 14.93
C ARG A 239 0.66 -5.62 13.64
N HIS A 240 -0.55 -5.59 13.09
CA HIS A 240 -0.88 -4.82 11.90
C HIS A 240 -2.10 -3.95 12.14
N ALA A 241 -1.91 -2.63 12.17
CA ALA A 241 -3.02 -1.67 12.17
C ALA A 241 -3.42 -1.36 10.73
N LEU A 242 -4.70 -1.52 10.38
CA LEU A 242 -5.20 -1.47 9.00
C LEU A 242 -6.27 -0.38 8.82
N ALA A 243 -6.26 0.30 7.68
CA ALA A 243 -7.27 1.30 7.35
C ALA A 243 -8.58 0.66 6.85
N LEU A 244 -9.74 1.05 7.36
CA LEU A 244 -11.02 0.55 6.83
C LEU A 244 -11.41 1.25 5.53
N ASP A 245 -11.16 2.55 5.43
CA ASP A 245 -11.92 3.41 4.53
C ASP A 245 -11.15 3.83 3.26
N ASP A 246 -9.89 3.40 3.09
CA ASP A 246 -9.10 3.79 1.90
C ASP A 246 -9.68 3.21 0.60
N GLU A 247 -10.12 4.10 -0.29
CA GLU A 247 -10.82 3.76 -1.54
C GLU A 247 -9.89 3.57 -2.76
N ARG A 248 -8.56 3.65 -2.58
CA ARG A 248 -7.59 3.54 -3.68
C ARG A 248 -7.15 2.09 -3.87
N ASP A 249 -7.32 1.55 -5.08
CA ASP A 249 -6.99 0.15 -5.41
C ASP A 249 -5.52 -0.21 -5.10
N THR A 250 -4.59 0.72 -5.31
CA THR A 250 -3.14 0.50 -5.06
C THR A 250 -2.74 0.63 -3.59
N PHE A 251 -3.66 1.09 -2.73
CA PHE A 251 -3.49 1.16 -1.28
C PHE A 251 -4.28 0.06 -0.56
N HIS A 252 -4.68 -1.01 -1.26
CA HIS A 252 -5.17 -2.20 -0.59
C HIS A 252 -4.01 -2.85 0.18
N PRO A 253 -4.22 -3.22 1.45
CA PRO A 253 -3.14 -3.60 2.32
C PRO A 253 -2.64 -5.01 1.96
N LEU A 254 -1.34 -5.22 2.08
CA LEU A 254 -0.75 -6.55 2.05
C LEU A 254 -0.97 -7.18 3.43
N LEU A 255 -1.96 -8.05 3.55
CA LEU A 255 -2.25 -8.72 4.83
C LEU A 255 -1.18 -9.78 5.15
N TRP A 256 -1.13 -10.23 6.39
CA TRP A 256 -0.53 -11.52 6.73
C TRP A 256 -1.57 -12.64 6.59
N ASP A 257 -1.10 -13.84 6.29
CA ASP A 257 -1.92 -15.04 6.17
C ASP A 257 -2.23 -15.62 7.55
N GLU A 258 -3.43 -15.34 8.05
CA GLU A 258 -3.94 -15.84 9.33
C GLU A 258 -4.36 -17.31 9.26
N VAL A 259 -4.69 -17.81 8.07
CA VAL A 259 -5.12 -19.20 7.87
C VAL A 259 -3.92 -20.12 8.04
N GLU A 260 -2.83 -19.81 7.34
CA GLU A 260 -1.56 -20.55 7.51
C GLU A 260 -0.99 -20.39 8.92
N GLU A 261 -1.08 -19.19 9.49
CA GLU A 261 -0.61 -18.96 10.87
C GLU A 261 -1.40 -19.79 11.89
N HIS A 262 -2.72 -19.87 11.75
CA HIS A 262 -3.55 -20.71 12.60
C HIS A 262 -3.19 -22.19 12.46
N ARG A 263 -3.02 -22.67 11.23
CA ARG A 263 -2.61 -24.05 10.95
C ARG A 263 -1.27 -24.40 11.61
N ARG A 264 -0.31 -23.47 11.58
CA ARG A 264 0.99 -23.65 12.27
C ARG A 264 0.85 -23.67 13.79
N ALA A 265 -0.05 -22.86 14.33
CA ALA A 265 -0.33 -22.84 15.76
C ALA A 265 -0.99 -24.15 16.23
N GLU A 266 -1.97 -24.67 15.49
CA GLU A 266 -2.60 -25.98 15.77
C GLU A 266 -1.60 -27.13 15.69
N ALA A 267 -0.64 -27.05 14.74
CA ALA A 267 0.45 -28.01 14.61
C ALA A 267 1.56 -27.86 15.69
N GLY A 268 1.45 -26.88 16.60
CA GLY A 268 2.45 -26.62 17.63
C GLY A 268 3.79 -26.07 17.12
N ILE A 269 3.85 -25.61 15.86
CA ILE A 269 5.06 -25.04 15.24
C ILE A 269 5.35 -23.64 15.79
N VAL A 270 4.28 -22.87 16.08
CA VAL A 270 4.37 -21.50 16.61
C VAL A 270 3.34 -21.30 17.72
N PRO A 271 3.56 -20.37 18.67
CA PRO A 271 2.55 -20.02 19.66
C PRO A 271 1.30 -19.40 19.01
N GLY A 272 0.12 -19.78 19.49
CA GLY A 272 -1.15 -19.15 19.09
C GLY A 272 -1.23 -17.69 19.53
N GLY A 273 -1.96 -16.87 18.76
CA GLY A 273 -2.25 -15.48 19.10
C GLY A 273 -1.08 -14.49 18.91
N ARG A 274 0.06 -14.93 18.35
CA ARG A 274 1.20 -14.04 18.09
C ARG A 274 0.96 -13.00 16.99
N LEU A 275 0.09 -13.28 16.03
CA LEU A 275 -0.30 -12.39 14.95
C LEU A 275 -1.66 -11.75 15.26
N ARG A 276 -1.75 -10.41 15.21
CA ARG A 276 -3.02 -9.68 15.24
C ARG A 276 -3.07 -8.65 14.12
N GLN A 277 -4.17 -8.63 13.37
CA GLN A 277 -4.47 -7.61 12.35
C GLN A 277 -5.77 -6.92 12.73
N VAL A 278 -5.69 -5.62 13.05
CA VAL A 278 -6.81 -4.86 13.62
C VAL A 278 -7.13 -3.68 12.71
N TRP A 279 -8.41 -3.53 12.42
CA TRP A 279 -8.93 -2.52 11.50
C TRP A 279 -9.41 -1.28 12.24
N PHE A 280 -9.01 -0.11 11.76
CA PHE A 280 -9.30 1.21 12.33
C PHE A 280 -10.04 2.09 11.32
N ALA A 281 -10.81 3.05 11.82
CA ALA A 281 -11.55 4.00 10.99
C ALA A 281 -10.60 5.01 10.34
N GLY A 282 -10.88 5.37 9.09
CA GLY A 282 -10.10 6.34 8.32
C GLY A 282 -9.33 5.74 7.14
N MET A 283 -8.68 6.64 6.40
CA MET A 283 -7.85 6.36 5.24
C MET A 283 -6.42 5.93 5.65
N HIS A 284 -5.58 5.59 4.68
CA HIS A 284 -4.20 5.15 4.91
C HIS A 284 -3.38 6.04 5.88
N ALA A 285 -3.40 7.36 5.69
CA ALA A 285 -2.68 8.30 6.55
C ALA A 285 -3.44 8.67 7.84
N ASP A 286 -4.73 8.35 7.94
CA ASP A 286 -5.44 8.40 9.22
C ASP A 286 -4.98 7.26 10.13
N ILE A 287 -4.33 6.21 9.61
CA ILE A 287 -3.80 5.11 10.43
C ILE A 287 -2.31 5.26 10.73
N GLY A 288 -1.52 5.71 9.75
CA GLY A 288 -0.08 5.88 9.92
C GLY A 288 0.39 7.29 10.24
N GLY A 289 -0.51 8.29 10.26
CA GLY A 289 -0.18 9.70 10.42
C GLY A 289 0.35 10.37 9.15
N GLY A 290 0.59 11.68 9.23
CA GLY A 290 1.12 12.50 8.14
C GLY A 290 0.14 13.54 7.56
N TYR A 291 -1.10 13.61 8.06
CA TYR A 291 -2.00 14.73 7.81
C TYR A 291 -1.71 15.91 8.74
N ALA A 292 -2.26 17.08 8.39
CA ALA A 292 -2.09 18.29 9.21
C ALA A 292 -2.83 18.18 10.56
N ASP A 293 -4.06 17.66 10.51
CA ASP A 293 -4.74 17.10 11.68
C ASP A 293 -4.54 15.59 11.62
N ASP A 294 -3.78 15.05 12.56
CA ASP A 294 -3.49 13.62 12.63
C ASP A 294 -4.12 12.96 13.87
N SER A 295 -5.12 13.62 14.47
CA SER A 295 -5.82 13.14 15.66
C SER A 295 -6.49 11.78 15.45
N LEU A 296 -6.92 11.46 14.23
CA LEU A 296 -7.50 10.15 13.90
C LEU A 296 -6.45 9.02 13.86
N SER A 297 -5.16 9.36 13.79
CA SER A 297 -4.03 8.42 13.81
C SER A 297 -3.54 8.06 15.22
N HIS A 298 -4.09 8.71 16.23
CA HIS A 298 -3.78 8.46 17.62
C HIS A 298 -4.25 7.09 18.14
N PRO A 299 -5.51 6.63 17.91
CA PRO A 299 -5.93 5.28 18.31
C PRO A 299 -5.02 4.14 17.79
N PRO A 300 -4.65 4.06 16.50
CA PRO A 300 -3.75 3.01 16.03
C PRO A 300 -2.30 3.17 16.53
N LEU A 301 -1.85 4.38 16.90
CA LEU A 301 -0.55 4.57 17.57
C LEU A 301 -0.60 4.07 19.01
N HIS A 302 -1.64 4.44 19.77
CA HIS A 302 -1.85 4.00 21.15
C HIS A 302 -1.94 2.48 21.24
N TRP A 303 -2.74 1.87 20.35
CA TRP A 303 -2.86 0.41 20.26
C TRP A 303 -1.50 -0.25 20.00
N MET A 304 -0.73 0.25 19.02
CA MET A 304 0.58 -0.32 18.70
C MET A 304 1.57 -0.19 19.87
N MET A 305 1.60 0.96 20.53
CA MET A 305 2.47 1.18 21.69
C MET A 305 2.07 0.27 22.85
N SER A 306 0.76 0.18 23.16
CA SER A 306 0.23 -0.69 24.22
C SER A 306 0.56 -2.16 23.96
N GLU A 307 0.39 -2.64 22.73
CA GLU A 307 0.75 -4.02 22.34
C GLU A 307 2.26 -4.27 22.45
N SER A 308 3.09 -3.26 22.17
CA SER A 308 4.55 -3.38 22.24
C SER A 308 5.10 -3.27 23.67
N GLU A 309 4.37 -2.66 24.59
CA GLU A 309 4.72 -2.54 26.01
C GLU A 309 4.11 -3.67 26.85
N LEU A 310 2.78 -3.78 26.84
CA LEU A 310 1.96 -4.65 27.70
C LEU A 310 1.78 -6.06 27.15
N GLY A 311 1.88 -6.28 25.84
CA GLY A 311 1.71 -7.57 25.17
C GLY A 311 2.81 -8.60 25.46
N GLY A 312 3.51 -8.45 26.59
CA GLY A 312 4.65 -9.25 27.00
C GLY A 312 5.95 -8.82 26.34
N SER A 313 5.94 -8.04 25.24
CA SER A 313 7.17 -7.70 24.52
C SER A 313 8.12 -6.82 25.34
N GLY A 314 7.61 -5.87 26.11
CA GLY A 314 8.37 -5.12 27.11
C GLY A 314 9.10 -3.88 26.59
N LEU A 315 8.75 -3.36 25.41
CA LEU A 315 9.34 -2.12 24.89
C LEU A 315 9.01 -0.95 25.83
N ARG A 316 10.02 -0.16 26.19
CA ARG A 316 9.89 0.91 27.17
C ARG A 316 9.72 2.27 26.50
N PHE A 317 8.70 3.00 26.94
CA PHE A 317 8.41 4.37 26.53
C PHE A 317 8.70 5.37 27.65
N ARG A 318 8.81 6.65 27.30
CA ARG A 318 8.97 7.74 28.27
C ARG A 318 7.73 7.82 29.16
N PRO A 319 7.87 8.17 30.46
CA PRO A 319 6.72 8.36 31.33
C PRO A 319 5.70 9.34 30.73
N GLY A 320 4.42 8.96 30.71
CA GLY A 320 3.36 9.79 30.15
C GLY A 320 3.17 9.70 28.63
N ALA A 321 4.06 9.02 27.89
CA ALA A 321 4.02 9.01 26.44
C ALA A 321 2.76 8.33 25.88
N LEU A 322 2.32 7.22 26.48
CA LEU A 322 1.07 6.55 26.10
C LEU A 322 -0.15 7.45 26.29
N GLN A 323 -0.23 8.15 27.43
CA GLN A 323 -1.36 9.03 27.76
C GLN A 323 -1.43 10.24 26.82
N GLN A 324 -0.29 10.73 26.32
CA GLN A 324 -0.23 11.84 25.38
C GLN A 324 -0.68 11.45 23.96
N VAL A 325 -0.58 10.17 23.61
CA VAL A 325 -0.79 9.69 22.25
C VAL A 325 -2.25 9.50 21.89
N ALA A 326 -3.16 9.25 22.84
CA ALA A 326 -4.59 9.13 22.59
C ALA A 326 -5.42 10.03 23.51
N PRO A 327 -5.45 11.35 23.26
CA PRO A 327 -6.32 12.24 24.01
C PRO A 327 -7.80 11.89 23.80
N PRO A 328 -8.67 12.14 24.79
CA PRO A 328 -10.11 11.93 24.66
C PRO A 328 -10.67 12.57 23.38
N GLY A 329 -11.50 11.82 22.64
CA GLY A 329 -12.12 12.31 21.41
C GLY A 329 -11.33 12.03 20.13
N SER A 330 -10.11 11.45 20.20
CA SER A 330 -9.33 11.07 19.01
C SER A 330 -10.09 10.13 18.06
N ALA A 331 -10.93 9.23 18.59
CA ALA A 331 -11.81 8.35 17.80
C ALA A 331 -12.88 9.11 16.98
N SER A 332 -13.17 10.37 17.35
CA SER A 332 -14.14 11.26 16.71
C SER A 332 -13.49 12.33 15.82
N ALA A 333 -12.16 12.32 15.64
CA ALA A 333 -11.48 13.26 14.75
C ALA A 333 -11.93 13.13 13.29
N PRO A 334 -11.89 14.19 12.45
CA PRO A 334 -12.36 14.13 11.06
C PRO A 334 -11.66 13.05 10.22
N ILE A 335 -12.42 12.35 9.36
CA ILE A 335 -11.83 11.46 8.34
C ILE A 335 -11.40 12.27 7.12
N HIS A 336 -10.17 12.02 6.66
CA HIS A 336 -9.64 12.67 5.47
C HIS A 336 -10.10 11.98 4.18
N ASP A 337 -10.06 12.70 3.05
CA ASP A 337 -10.30 12.13 1.72
C ASP A 337 -8.96 11.91 0.99
N SER A 338 -8.52 10.65 0.91
CA SER A 338 -7.28 10.27 0.26
C SER A 338 -7.30 10.40 -1.26
N ARG A 339 -8.47 10.68 -1.85
CA ARG A 339 -8.72 10.88 -3.28
C ARG A 339 -9.04 12.34 -3.63
N ARG A 340 -8.85 13.28 -2.70
CA ARG A 340 -9.08 14.71 -2.97
C ARG A 340 -8.12 15.23 -4.06
N GLY A 341 -8.63 16.08 -4.95
CA GLY A 341 -7.84 16.74 -6.00
C GLY A 341 -7.30 15.75 -7.04
N LEU A 342 -6.01 15.86 -7.39
CA LEU A 342 -5.37 14.98 -8.37
C LEU A 342 -5.31 13.51 -7.93
N ALA A 343 -5.41 13.24 -6.62
CA ALA A 343 -5.51 11.87 -6.12
C ALA A 343 -6.84 11.19 -6.53
N GLY A 344 -7.80 11.93 -7.09
CA GLY A 344 -9.03 11.39 -7.69
C GLY A 344 -8.77 10.45 -8.86
N TYR A 345 -7.58 10.53 -9.49
CA TYR A 345 -7.13 9.64 -10.56
C TYR A 345 -6.54 8.31 -10.07
N TYR A 346 -6.37 8.09 -8.77
CA TYR A 346 -6.17 6.74 -8.27
C TYR A 346 -7.41 5.90 -8.57
N ARG A 347 -7.23 4.63 -8.93
CA ARG A 347 -8.37 3.76 -9.25
C ARG A 347 -9.35 3.63 -8.08
N TYR A 348 -10.63 3.92 -8.34
CA TYR A 348 -11.70 3.77 -7.34
C TYR A 348 -12.03 2.31 -7.11
N GLN A 349 -11.72 1.84 -5.91
CA GLN A 349 -11.99 0.49 -5.46
C GLN A 349 -12.00 0.48 -3.92
N PRO A 350 -13.15 0.72 -3.26
CA PRO A 350 -13.23 0.55 -1.80
C PRO A 350 -12.87 -0.89 -1.42
N ARG A 351 -12.27 -1.05 -0.24
CA ARG A 351 -11.89 -2.36 0.30
C ARG A 351 -13.13 -3.25 0.41
N LYS A 352 -12.98 -4.55 0.16
CA LYS A 352 -14.02 -5.55 0.45
C LYS A 352 -13.36 -6.70 1.20
N ILE A 353 -13.35 -6.60 2.53
CA ILE A 353 -12.60 -7.50 3.41
C ILE A 353 -13.10 -8.95 3.24
N ALA A 354 -14.39 -9.13 2.98
CA ALA A 354 -14.99 -10.42 2.66
C ALA A 354 -14.35 -11.15 1.47
N ALA A 355 -13.65 -10.45 0.58
CA ALA A 355 -12.89 -11.09 -0.49
C ALA A 355 -11.67 -11.87 0.01
N ARG A 356 -11.17 -11.55 1.21
CA ARG A 356 -9.97 -12.11 1.86
C ARG A 356 -10.31 -13.16 2.95
N LEU A 357 -11.56 -13.26 3.38
CA LEU A 357 -12.02 -14.18 4.43
C LEU A 357 -12.00 -15.64 3.97
N ASP A 358 -11.95 -16.58 4.92
CA ASP A 358 -12.12 -18.02 4.69
C ASP A 358 -13.56 -18.47 5.06
N PRO A 359 -14.38 -18.95 4.10
CA PRO A 359 -14.15 -18.95 2.65
C PRO A 359 -14.34 -17.56 2.02
N PRO A 360 -13.71 -17.27 0.86
CA PRO A 360 -13.74 -15.94 0.26
C PRO A 360 -15.06 -15.66 -0.47
N ASP A 361 -15.53 -14.41 -0.40
CA ASP A 361 -16.77 -13.98 -1.10
C ASP A 361 -16.62 -14.15 -2.63
N PRO A 362 -17.42 -15.03 -3.26
CA PRO A 362 -17.32 -15.33 -4.68
C PRO A 362 -17.74 -14.14 -5.57
N THR A 363 -18.44 -13.15 -5.02
CA THR A 363 -18.84 -11.92 -5.73
C THR A 363 -17.74 -10.86 -5.75
N ALA A 364 -16.56 -11.17 -5.20
CA ALA A 364 -15.43 -10.25 -5.08
C ALA A 364 -14.15 -10.73 -5.79
N ARG A 365 -14.25 -11.70 -6.72
CA ARG A 365 -13.08 -12.30 -7.42
C ARG A 365 -12.16 -11.29 -8.09
N ILE A 366 -12.67 -10.15 -8.58
CA ILE A 366 -11.81 -9.08 -9.14
C ILE A 366 -10.72 -8.60 -8.16
N MET A 367 -10.95 -8.71 -6.85
CA MET A 367 -9.99 -8.34 -5.81
C MET A 367 -9.02 -9.47 -5.43
N GLN A 368 -9.24 -10.67 -5.96
CA GLN A 368 -8.46 -11.87 -5.70
C GLN A 368 -7.44 -12.04 -6.83
N ASP A 369 -6.15 -12.00 -6.50
CA ASP A 369 -5.08 -12.27 -7.45
C ASP A 369 -5.03 -13.78 -7.73
N PRO A 370 -5.36 -14.25 -8.94
CA PRO A 370 -5.45 -15.69 -9.24
C PRO A 370 -4.09 -16.39 -9.30
N ASP A 371 -2.99 -15.64 -9.45
CA ASP A 371 -1.66 -16.20 -9.67
C ASP A 371 -0.82 -16.25 -8.39
N ARG A 372 -1.34 -15.68 -7.28
CA ARG A 372 -0.73 -15.80 -5.95
C ARG A 372 -1.44 -16.90 -5.17
N THR A 373 -0.66 -17.87 -4.72
CA THR A 373 -1.11 -19.20 -4.24
C THR A 373 -1.73 -19.23 -2.84
N MET A 374 -1.98 -18.09 -2.19
CA MET A 374 -2.45 -18.10 -0.79
C MET A 374 -3.70 -17.24 -0.64
N TRP A 375 -4.83 -17.92 -0.84
CA TRP A 375 -6.17 -17.42 -0.62
C TRP A 375 -7.00 -18.57 -0.05
N PRO A 376 -7.80 -18.33 0.99
CA PRO A 376 -8.04 -17.07 1.72
C PRO A 376 -6.87 -16.65 2.64
N LEU A 377 -6.93 -15.43 3.20
CA LEU A 377 -5.88 -14.86 4.07
C LEU A 377 -6.35 -14.53 5.50
N LEU A 378 -7.64 -14.30 5.70
CA LEU A 378 -8.21 -13.91 6.98
C LEU A 378 -9.18 -14.98 7.47
N ARG A 379 -9.16 -15.27 8.77
CA ARG A 379 -10.17 -16.14 9.39
C ARG A 379 -11.37 -15.35 9.91
N SER A 380 -11.11 -14.16 10.44
CA SER A 380 -12.11 -13.27 11.00
C SER A 380 -11.70 -11.82 10.78
N VAL A 381 -12.63 -10.89 10.99
CA VAL A 381 -12.33 -9.45 10.96
C VAL A 381 -12.36 -8.91 12.38
N THR A 382 -11.27 -8.30 12.82
CA THR A 382 -11.17 -7.63 14.11
C THR A 382 -11.12 -6.12 13.90
N VAL A 383 -12.08 -5.37 14.44
CA VAL A 383 -12.06 -3.90 14.43
C VAL A 383 -11.67 -3.37 15.79
N HIS A 384 -10.99 -2.23 15.86
CA HIS A 384 -10.73 -1.57 17.13
C HIS A 384 -12.01 -0.90 17.66
N GLU A 385 -12.18 -0.84 18.98
CA GLU A 385 -13.34 -0.23 19.65
C GLU A 385 -13.61 1.22 19.20
N SER A 386 -12.57 1.98 18.87
CA SER A 386 -12.70 3.33 18.29
C SER A 386 -13.56 3.39 17.02
N VAL A 387 -13.66 2.31 16.25
CA VAL A 387 -14.55 2.19 15.09
C VAL A 387 -16.01 2.15 15.53
N VAL A 388 -16.29 1.35 16.57
CA VAL A 388 -17.64 1.19 17.12
C VAL A 388 -18.10 2.47 17.80
N GLU A 389 -17.24 3.12 18.58
CA GLU A 389 -17.48 4.44 19.18
C GLU A 389 -17.88 5.46 18.12
N ARG A 390 -17.17 5.48 17.00
CA ARG A 390 -17.44 6.40 15.89
C ARG A 390 -18.77 6.13 15.19
N ILE A 391 -19.10 4.86 14.96
CA ILE A 391 -20.41 4.46 14.40
C ILE A 391 -21.54 4.92 15.33
N ARG A 392 -21.39 4.69 16.64
CA ARG A 392 -22.39 5.07 17.67
C ARG A 392 -22.55 6.58 17.78
N SER A 393 -21.45 7.33 17.81
CA SER A 393 -21.50 8.80 17.90
C SER A 393 -22.12 9.42 16.64
N GLY A 394 -22.00 8.76 15.49
CA GLY A 394 -22.48 9.26 14.20
C GLY A 394 -21.72 10.49 13.70
N VAL A 395 -20.55 10.77 14.26
CA VAL A 395 -19.64 11.82 13.78
C VAL A 395 -19.31 11.57 12.31
N ASP A 396 -19.31 12.63 11.50
CA ASP A 396 -19.16 12.60 10.04
C ASP A 396 -20.15 11.71 9.28
N ARG A 397 -21.25 11.30 9.94
CA ARG A 397 -22.14 10.24 9.43
C ARG A 397 -21.37 8.96 9.09
N TYR A 398 -20.38 8.62 9.91
CA TYR A 398 -19.50 7.48 9.68
C TYR A 398 -20.27 6.15 9.64
N ALA A 399 -20.04 5.39 8.57
CA ALA A 399 -20.81 4.18 8.27
C ALA A 399 -20.03 3.29 7.29
N PRO A 400 -19.21 2.36 7.79
CA PRO A 400 -18.32 1.57 6.94
C PRO A 400 -19.11 0.57 6.09
N ILE A 401 -18.84 0.56 4.78
CA ILE A 401 -19.41 -0.42 3.82
C ILE A 401 -18.65 -1.75 3.81
N VAL A 402 -17.43 -1.75 4.34
CA VAL A 402 -16.45 -2.83 4.15
C VAL A 402 -16.57 -3.97 5.16
N LEU A 403 -17.27 -3.73 6.27
CA LEU A 403 -17.41 -4.70 7.36
C LEU A 403 -18.34 -5.86 6.96
N PRO A 404 -17.92 -7.11 7.20
CA PRO A 404 -18.76 -8.29 6.96
C PRO A 404 -19.93 -8.36 7.96
N ARG A 405 -20.73 -9.44 7.87
CA ARG A 405 -21.75 -9.76 8.87
C ARG A 405 -21.14 -9.87 10.26
N ASP A 406 -20.12 -10.72 10.38
CA ASP A 406 -19.50 -11.09 11.64
C ASP A 406 -18.09 -10.55 11.76
N TYR A 407 -17.84 -9.86 12.86
CA TYR A 407 -16.56 -9.28 13.22
C TYR A 407 -16.42 -9.22 14.75
N THR A 408 -15.19 -9.15 15.24
CA THR A 408 -14.85 -8.99 16.65
C THR A 408 -14.36 -7.58 16.92
N VAL A 409 -14.48 -7.15 18.18
CA VAL A 409 -14.02 -5.83 18.63
C VAL A 409 -12.82 -6.01 19.55
N ASP A 410 -11.72 -5.35 19.23
CA ASP A 410 -10.54 -5.20 20.10
C ASP A 410 -10.72 -3.96 20.96
N CYS A 411 -10.96 -4.15 22.25
CA CYS A 411 -11.30 -3.10 23.21
C CYS A 411 -10.05 -2.37 23.71
N TRP A 412 -10.24 -1.13 24.21
CA TRP A 412 -9.13 -0.33 24.75
C TRP A 412 -8.38 -1.01 25.91
N ASN A 413 -9.05 -1.91 26.63
CA ASN A 413 -8.47 -2.71 27.72
C ASN A 413 -7.69 -3.95 27.23
N GLY A 414 -7.64 -4.21 25.92
CA GLY A 414 -6.99 -5.37 25.30
C GLY A 414 -7.82 -6.65 25.31
N GLU A 415 -9.08 -6.60 25.76
CA GLU A 415 -10.02 -7.72 25.69
C GLU A 415 -10.75 -7.73 24.34
N PHE A 416 -11.23 -8.92 23.94
CA PHE A 416 -12.06 -9.07 22.75
C PHE A 416 -13.53 -9.14 23.11
N ALA A 417 -14.34 -8.32 22.45
CA ALA A 417 -15.79 -8.36 22.54
C ALA A 417 -16.43 -8.83 21.23
N ALA A 418 -17.63 -9.41 21.33
CA ALA A 418 -18.47 -9.66 20.17
C ALA A 418 -18.94 -8.35 19.54
N ARG A 419 -19.40 -8.42 18.27
CA ARG A 419 -20.03 -7.26 17.62
C ARG A 419 -21.20 -6.74 18.46
N PRO A 420 -21.42 -5.41 18.48
CA PRO A 420 -22.49 -4.80 19.25
C PRO A 420 -23.89 -4.99 18.64
N GLU A 421 -23.97 -5.32 17.34
CA GLU A 421 -25.23 -5.52 16.62
C GLU A 421 -25.86 -6.87 16.98
N SER A 422 -27.20 -6.94 17.06
CA SER A 422 -27.91 -8.22 17.14
C SER A 422 -27.78 -9.02 15.82
N ASP A 423 -28.05 -10.32 15.82
CA ASP A 423 -28.04 -11.13 14.60
C ASP A 423 -28.99 -10.59 13.52
N THR A 424 -30.21 -10.23 13.92
CA THR A 424 -31.23 -9.67 13.02
C THR A 424 -30.80 -8.34 12.41
N ASP A 425 -30.12 -7.50 13.19
CA ASP A 425 -29.66 -6.19 12.75
C ASP A 425 -28.47 -6.31 11.78
N ALA A 426 -27.54 -7.23 12.03
CA ALA A 426 -26.44 -7.51 11.11
C ALA A 426 -26.94 -8.10 9.78
N ASP A 427 -27.93 -8.99 9.81
CA ASP A 427 -28.53 -9.54 8.59
C ASP A 427 -29.23 -8.45 7.76
N ALA A 428 -29.97 -7.55 8.42
CA ALA A 428 -30.60 -6.41 7.76
C ALA A 428 -29.57 -5.46 7.14
N ARG A 429 -28.48 -5.16 7.88
CA ARG A 429 -27.36 -4.34 7.39
C ARG A 429 -26.73 -4.95 6.16
N VAL A 430 -26.35 -6.24 6.20
CA VAL A 430 -25.68 -6.93 5.09
C VAL A 430 -26.59 -7.02 3.86
N GLY A 431 -27.88 -7.29 4.07
CA GLY A 431 -28.89 -7.26 3.01
C GLY A 431 -28.98 -5.89 2.32
N GLY A 432 -28.94 -4.81 3.11
CA GLY A 432 -28.90 -3.43 2.59
C GLY A 432 -27.58 -3.06 1.91
N GLN A 433 -26.44 -3.48 2.49
CA GLN A 433 -25.10 -3.26 1.96
C GLN A 433 -24.98 -3.78 0.52
N ALA A 434 -25.60 -4.92 0.21
CA ALA A 434 -25.62 -5.47 -1.15
C ALA A 434 -26.18 -4.49 -2.18
N GLN A 435 -27.18 -3.68 -1.83
CA GLN A 435 -27.70 -2.65 -2.73
C GLN A 435 -26.75 -1.46 -2.84
N VAL A 436 -26.06 -1.08 -1.77
CA VAL A 436 -25.08 0.02 -1.80
C VAL A 436 -23.88 -0.34 -2.69
N TRP A 437 -23.50 -1.62 -2.78
CA TRP A 437 -22.50 -2.10 -3.73
C TRP A 437 -22.87 -1.86 -5.21
N ASN A 438 -24.15 -1.68 -5.55
CA ASN A 438 -24.55 -1.24 -6.89
C ASN A 438 -24.16 0.22 -7.14
N ASP A 439 -24.27 1.08 -6.13
CA ASP A 439 -23.85 2.48 -6.22
C ASP A 439 -22.32 2.59 -6.30
N VAL A 440 -21.59 1.74 -5.58
CA VAL A 440 -20.13 1.59 -5.75
C VAL A 440 -19.81 1.18 -7.18
N TRP A 441 -20.51 0.19 -7.74
CA TRP A 441 -20.31 -0.23 -9.13
C TRP A 441 -20.54 0.93 -10.12
N ARG A 442 -21.62 1.70 -9.96
CA ARG A 442 -21.89 2.90 -10.77
C ARG A 442 -20.78 3.94 -10.67
N LYS A 443 -20.27 4.18 -9.45
CA LYS A 443 -19.16 5.12 -9.22
C LYS A 443 -17.87 4.63 -9.88
N ARG A 444 -17.62 3.31 -9.94
CA ARG A 444 -16.49 2.73 -10.72
C ARG A 444 -16.64 2.96 -12.21
N VAL A 445 -17.84 2.73 -12.77
CA VAL A 445 -18.11 3.03 -14.20
C VAL A 445 -17.91 4.52 -14.48
N ASN A 446 -18.43 5.39 -13.62
CA ASN A 446 -18.24 6.84 -13.72
C ASN A 446 -16.75 7.23 -13.68
N TYR A 447 -15.98 6.62 -12.76
CA TYR A 447 -14.54 6.83 -12.68
C TYR A 447 -13.82 6.48 -13.99
N PHE A 448 -14.10 5.32 -14.60
CA PHE A 448 -13.48 4.94 -15.86
C PHE A 448 -13.86 5.88 -17.01
N ALA A 449 -15.10 6.35 -17.04
CA ALA A 449 -15.52 7.39 -17.99
C ALA A 449 -14.77 8.71 -17.78
N THR A 450 -14.58 9.14 -16.51
CA THR A 450 -13.80 10.34 -16.17
C THR A 450 -12.36 10.21 -16.68
N VAL A 451 -11.70 9.09 -16.38
CA VAL A 451 -10.33 8.84 -16.84
C VAL A 451 -10.25 8.82 -18.36
N ALA A 452 -11.19 8.15 -19.05
CA ALA A 452 -11.22 8.10 -20.50
C ALA A 452 -11.33 9.50 -21.12
N ILE A 453 -12.24 10.35 -20.64
CA ILE A 453 -12.37 11.74 -21.12
C ILE A 453 -11.11 12.55 -20.83
N SER A 454 -10.52 12.42 -19.64
CA SER A 454 -9.26 13.10 -19.32
C SER A 454 -8.11 12.65 -20.22
N VAL A 455 -8.01 11.36 -20.55
CA VAL A 455 -6.99 10.83 -21.48
C VAL A 455 -7.22 11.39 -22.88
N VAL A 456 -8.47 11.43 -23.36
CA VAL A 456 -8.80 12.02 -24.67
C VAL A 456 -8.41 13.50 -24.70
N LEU A 457 -8.70 14.27 -23.63
CA LEU A 457 -8.30 15.68 -23.51
C LEU A 457 -6.78 15.87 -23.56
N VAL A 458 -6.02 15.02 -22.86
CA VAL A 458 -4.55 15.08 -22.85
C VAL A 458 -3.95 14.69 -24.21
N LEU A 459 -4.54 13.69 -24.87
CA LEU A 459 -4.06 13.18 -26.17
C LEU A 459 -4.64 13.94 -27.36
N LEU A 460 -5.51 14.92 -27.15
CA LEU A 460 -6.20 15.64 -28.22
C LEU A 460 -5.25 16.19 -29.31
N PRO A 461 -4.09 16.82 -28.97
CA PRO A 461 -3.17 17.32 -30.00
C PRO A 461 -2.63 16.22 -30.93
N LEU A 462 -2.35 15.03 -30.37
CA LEU A 462 -1.85 13.88 -31.13
C LEU A 462 -2.96 13.25 -31.98
N LEU A 463 -4.17 13.16 -31.42
CA LEU A 463 -5.35 12.62 -32.08
C LEU A 463 -5.76 13.47 -33.29
N GLU A 464 -5.69 14.80 -33.18
CA GLU A 464 -5.97 15.73 -34.27
C GLU A 464 -4.96 15.62 -35.41
N GLN A 465 -3.68 15.36 -35.09
CA GLN A 465 -2.63 15.26 -36.09
C GLN A 465 -2.72 13.97 -36.92
N GLN A 466 -3.16 12.87 -36.32
CA GLN A 466 -3.13 11.56 -36.95
C GLN A 466 -4.46 11.07 -37.54
N SER A 467 -5.61 11.61 -37.12
CA SER A 467 -6.90 11.03 -37.50
C SER A 467 -7.74 11.92 -38.43
N SER A 468 -7.85 11.49 -39.69
CA SER A 468 -8.85 12.01 -40.63
C SER A 468 -10.28 11.76 -40.14
N LEU A 469 -10.49 10.73 -39.30
CA LEU A 469 -11.78 10.39 -38.69
C LEU A 469 -12.26 11.40 -37.64
N LEU A 470 -11.39 11.98 -36.80
CA LEU A 470 -11.81 13.05 -35.88
C LEU A 470 -12.15 14.33 -36.64
N GLN A 471 -11.39 14.63 -37.70
CA GLN A 471 -11.66 15.76 -38.59
C GLN A 471 -12.97 15.56 -39.40
N ALA A 472 -13.33 14.31 -39.71
CA ALA A 472 -14.61 13.94 -40.35
C ALA A 472 -15.75 13.67 -39.35
N SER A 473 -15.51 13.79 -38.05
CA SER A 473 -16.49 13.44 -37.03
C SER A 473 -17.63 14.47 -36.94
N PHE A 474 -18.79 14.02 -36.46
CA PHE A 474 -19.92 14.90 -36.15
C PHE A 474 -19.52 16.10 -35.26
N LEU A 475 -18.57 15.90 -34.34
CA LEU A 475 -18.10 16.96 -33.45
C LEU A 475 -17.26 18.02 -34.19
N ALA A 476 -16.50 17.64 -35.23
CA ALA A 476 -15.79 18.59 -36.07
C ALA A 476 -16.74 19.38 -37.00
N GLN A 477 -17.83 18.75 -37.45
CA GLN A 477 -18.90 19.44 -38.18
C GLN A 477 -19.64 20.44 -37.28
N LEU A 478 -19.93 20.06 -36.03
CA LEU A 478 -20.47 20.98 -35.03
C LEU A 478 -19.50 22.12 -34.70
N ASP A 479 -18.19 21.86 -34.67
CA ASP A 479 -17.17 22.89 -34.48
C ASP A 479 -17.22 23.94 -35.60
N GLN A 480 -17.31 23.52 -36.86
CA GLN A 480 -17.48 24.44 -37.99
C GLN A 480 -18.76 25.26 -37.90
N LEU A 481 -19.88 24.65 -37.49
CA LEU A 481 -21.17 25.34 -37.36
C LEU A 481 -21.21 26.31 -36.17
N ALA A 482 -20.54 26.00 -35.06
CA ALA A 482 -20.58 26.83 -33.86
C ALA A 482 -19.45 27.87 -33.80
N LYS A 483 -18.39 27.77 -34.62
CA LYS A 483 -17.29 28.76 -34.72
C LYS A 483 -17.75 30.23 -34.71
N PRO A 484 -18.82 30.62 -35.44
CA PRO A 484 -19.33 31.99 -35.41
C PRO A 484 -19.91 32.41 -34.04
N LEU A 485 -20.44 31.46 -33.25
CA LEU A 485 -21.03 31.71 -31.93
C LEU A 485 -19.98 31.80 -30.82
N ILE A 486 -18.83 31.13 -30.99
CA ILE A 486 -17.74 31.06 -30.00
C ILE A 486 -16.44 31.71 -30.51
N TRP A 487 -16.54 32.70 -31.40
CA TRP A 487 -15.40 33.40 -32.02
C TRP A 487 -14.44 34.04 -31.01
N TRP A 488 -14.92 34.38 -29.81
CA TRP A 488 -14.15 34.98 -28.73
C TRP A 488 -13.27 33.98 -27.97
N LEU A 489 -13.53 32.67 -28.09
CA LEU A 489 -12.92 31.64 -27.26
C LEU A 489 -11.46 31.33 -27.66
N PRO A 490 -11.09 31.18 -28.96
CA PRO A 490 -9.68 30.98 -29.33
C PRO A 490 -8.75 32.14 -28.93
N PRO A 491 -9.09 33.43 -29.15
CA PRO A 491 -8.27 34.55 -28.66
C PRO A 491 -8.12 34.55 -27.14
N LEU A 492 -9.14 34.15 -26.39
CA LEU A 492 -9.08 34.03 -24.94
C LEU A 492 -8.12 32.91 -24.51
N ILE A 493 -8.20 31.73 -25.14
CA ILE A 493 -7.30 30.59 -24.87
C ILE A 493 -5.86 30.99 -25.15
N GLU A 494 -5.60 31.64 -26.29
CA GLU A 494 -4.26 32.12 -26.67
C GLU A 494 -3.74 33.18 -25.71
N PHE A 495 -4.60 34.12 -25.29
CA PHE A 495 -4.26 35.14 -24.30
C PHE A 495 -3.83 34.53 -22.96
N VAL A 496 -4.62 33.59 -22.42
CA VAL A 496 -4.28 32.84 -21.20
C VAL A 496 -2.98 32.06 -21.41
N GLY A 497 -2.78 31.50 -22.60
CA GLY A 497 -1.59 30.78 -22.99
C GLY A 497 -0.28 31.56 -22.87
N ARG A 498 -0.32 32.90 -23.00
CA ARG A 498 0.87 33.76 -22.85
C ARG A 498 1.43 33.77 -21.43
N PHE A 499 0.65 33.38 -20.44
CA PHE A 499 1.07 33.29 -19.03
C PHE A 499 1.45 31.87 -18.61
N LEU A 500 1.36 30.89 -19.53
CA LEU A 500 1.69 29.50 -19.26
C LEU A 500 3.07 29.14 -19.81
N PRO A 501 3.75 28.12 -19.25
CA PRO A 501 5.04 27.67 -19.76
C PRO A 501 4.96 27.18 -21.20
N GLU A 502 6.07 27.30 -21.94
CA GLU A 502 6.13 27.01 -23.38
C GLU A 502 5.67 25.59 -23.75
N PHE A 503 5.95 24.60 -22.90
CA PHE A 503 5.53 23.22 -23.15
C PHE A 503 4.00 23.08 -23.29
N THR A 504 3.21 23.98 -22.70
CA THR A 504 1.73 23.93 -22.73
C THR A 504 1.13 24.33 -24.08
N HIS A 505 1.90 25.00 -24.96
CA HIS A 505 1.39 25.51 -26.23
C HIS A 505 0.83 24.42 -27.14
N VAL A 506 1.39 23.21 -27.10
CA VAL A 506 0.90 22.06 -27.89
C VAL A 506 -0.59 21.79 -27.63
N TRP A 507 -1.02 21.87 -26.37
CA TRP A 507 -2.42 21.71 -25.99
C TRP A 507 -3.25 22.94 -26.30
N LEU A 508 -2.73 24.14 -25.99
CA LEU A 508 -3.44 25.39 -26.23
C LEU A 508 -3.80 25.59 -27.70
N HIS A 509 -2.86 25.30 -28.62
CA HIS A 509 -3.12 25.35 -30.05
C HIS A 509 -4.18 24.35 -30.50
N SER A 510 -4.18 23.13 -29.95
CA SER A 510 -5.20 22.13 -30.24
C SER A 510 -6.58 22.58 -29.73
N PHE A 511 -6.65 23.11 -28.51
CA PHE A 511 -7.90 23.63 -27.94
C PHE A 511 -8.44 24.85 -28.69
N ALA A 512 -7.55 25.73 -29.18
CA ALA A 512 -7.93 26.87 -30.01
C ALA A 512 -8.40 26.45 -31.42
N ARG A 513 -7.88 25.34 -31.96
CA ARG A 513 -8.26 24.80 -33.29
C ARG A 513 -9.64 24.15 -33.29
N SER A 514 -9.97 23.42 -32.21
CA SER A 514 -11.22 22.66 -32.06
C SER A 514 -11.96 23.04 -30.76
N PRO A 515 -12.39 24.30 -30.60
CA PRO A 515 -12.89 24.82 -29.33
C PRO A 515 -14.22 24.20 -28.87
N VAL A 516 -15.11 23.75 -29.77
CA VAL A 516 -16.33 23.03 -29.41
C VAL A 516 -16.01 21.65 -28.85
N VAL A 517 -15.10 20.91 -29.49
CA VAL A 517 -14.70 19.58 -29.04
C VAL A 517 -14.10 19.68 -27.64
N PHE A 518 -13.21 20.65 -27.43
CA PHE A 518 -12.65 20.94 -26.12
C PHE A 518 -13.73 21.27 -25.08
N LEU A 519 -14.67 22.16 -25.40
CA LEU A 519 -15.74 22.56 -24.49
C LEU A 519 -16.68 21.39 -24.14
N VAL A 520 -17.06 20.57 -25.12
CA VAL A 520 -17.90 19.38 -24.90
C VAL A 520 -17.21 18.39 -23.98
N LEU A 521 -15.92 18.10 -24.22
CA LEU A 521 -15.12 17.23 -23.35
C LEU A 521 -14.96 17.81 -21.94
N LEU A 522 -14.78 19.12 -21.81
CA LEU A 522 -14.66 19.80 -20.52
C LEU A 522 -15.98 19.77 -19.73
N VAL A 523 -17.11 20.03 -20.38
CA VAL A 523 -18.45 19.94 -19.78
C VAL A 523 -18.76 18.50 -19.38
N ALA A 524 -18.46 17.53 -20.24
CA ALA A 524 -18.63 16.12 -19.93
C ALA A 524 -17.76 15.70 -18.74
N LEU A 525 -16.51 16.15 -18.67
CA LEU A 525 -15.63 15.92 -17.54
C LEU A 525 -16.21 16.51 -16.24
N ALA A 526 -16.67 17.76 -16.27
CA ALA A 526 -17.30 18.42 -15.12
C ALA A 526 -18.57 17.68 -14.66
N ALA A 527 -19.43 17.26 -15.59
CA ALA A 527 -20.63 16.50 -15.29
C ALA A 527 -20.31 15.15 -14.62
N LEU A 528 -19.29 14.43 -15.11
CA LEU A 528 -18.83 13.18 -14.51
C LEU A 528 -18.24 13.38 -13.11
N LEU A 529 -17.49 14.46 -12.87
CA LEU A 529 -16.97 14.79 -11.53
C LEU A 529 -18.09 15.10 -10.54
N LEU A 530 -19.08 15.90 -10.94
CA LEU A 530 -20.27 16.20 -10.13
C LEU A 530 -21.08 14.94 -9.83
N ARG A 531 -21.31 14.09 -10.84
CA ARG A 531 -21.99 12.80 -10.67
C ARG A 531 -21.22 11.87 -9.74
N GLY A 532 -19.90 11.83 -9.82
CA GLY A 532 -19.03 11.06 -8.93
C GLY A 532 -19.20 11.48 -7.46
N GLY A 533 -19.24 12.79 -7.19
CA GLY A 533 -19.52 13.33 -5.85
C GLY A 533 -20.93 13.03 -5.36
N ALA A 534 -21.94 13.10 -6.24
CA ALA A 534 -23.31 12.73 -5.91
C ALA A 534 -23.46 11.24 -5.54
N LEU A 535 -22.78 10.36 -6.28
CA LEU A 535 -22.72 8.92 -5.98
C LEU A 535 -22.04 8.67 -4.63
N GLN A 536 -20.96 9.39 -4.29
CA GLN A 536 -20.31 9.26 -2.98
C GLN A 536 -21.25 9.62 -1.83
N ARG A 537 -21.94 10.77 -1.93
CA ARG A 537 -22.93 11.18 -0.93
C ARG A 537 -24.07 10.18 -0.80
N ARG A 538 -24.50 9.58 -1.91
CA ARG A 538 -25.52 8.53 -1.91
C ARG A 538 -25.04 7.26 -1.20
N ILE A 539 -23.81 6.81 -1.46
CA ILE A 539 -23.21 5.65 -0.78
C ILE A 539 -23.16 5.89 0.73
N GLN A 540 -22.57 7.02 1.15
CA GLN A 540 -22.46 7.39 2.57
C GLN A 540 -23.83 7.51 3.23
N GLY A 541 -24.78 8.19 2.59
CA GLY A 541 -26.14 8.37 3.12
C GLY A 541 -26.89 7.05 3.31
N ARG A 542 -26.82 6.12 2.33
CA ARG A 542 -27.48 4.81 2.45
C ARG A 542 -26.81 3.94 3.50
N MET A 543 -25.47 3.93 3.57
CA MET A 543 -24.76 3.20 4.62
C MET A 543 -25.08 3.73 6.01
N TYR A 544 -25.05 5.05 6.18
CA TYR A 544 -25.36 5.69 7.45
C TYR A 544 -26.77 5.34 7.94
N TRP A 545 -27.74 5.34 7.03
CA TRP A 545 -29.09 4.92 7.35
C TRP A 545 -29.17 3.46 7.79
N LEU A 546 -28.46 2.53 7.12
CA LEU A 546 -28.42 1.11 7.48
C LEU A 546 -27.79 0.86 8.86
N TRP A 547 -26.74 1.61 9.20
CA TRP A 547 -26.10 1.52 10.52
C TRP A 547 -26.95 2.16 11.62
N ARG A 548 -27.76 3.18 11.31
CA ARG A 548 -28.63 3.86 12.30
C ARG A 548 -30.01 3.25 12.48
N SER A 549 -30.55 2.53 11.50
CA SER A 549 -31.87 1.90 11.59
C SER A 549 -31.95 0.78 12.64
N GLN A 550 -30.86 0.52 13.37
CA GLN A 550 -30.73 -0.47 14.44
C GLN A 550 -31.20 0.02 15.82
N HIS A 551 -31.97 1.11 15.88
CA HIS A 551 -32.62 1.61 17.11
C HIS A 551 -34.15 1.60 16.99
N GLY A 552 -34.73 0.41 16.81
CA GLY A 552 -36.18 0.19 16.99
C GLY A 552 -37.08 0.50 15.79
N GLN A 553 -36.53 0.84 14.63
CA GLN A 553 -37.28 0.89 13.37
C GLN A 553 -36.54 0.06 12.32
N SER A 554 -36.83 -1.24 12.27
CA SER A 554 -36.43 -2.11 11.17
C SER A 554 -37.11 -1.64 9.89
N ALA A 555 -36.54 -0.62 9.27
CA ALA A 555 -36.88 -0.26 7.92
C ALA A 555 -36.06 -1.20 7.05
N ASN A 556 -36.69 -2.29 6.60
CA ASN A 556 -36.14 -3.10 5.53
C ASN A 556 -35.71 -2.16 4.39
N PRO A 557 -34.49 -2.32 3.84
CA PRO A 557 -34.08 -1.49 2.72
C PRO A 557 -35.13 -1.58 1.62
N PRO A 558 -35.49 -0.47 0.95
CA PRO A 558 -36.53 -0.48 -0.05
C PRO A 558 -36.26 -1.59 -1.07
N LYS A 559 -37.32 -2.32 -1.44
CA LYS A 559 -37.20 -3.45 -2.38
C LYS A 559 -36.49 -2.95 -3.64
N PRO A 560 -35.43 -3.63 -4.11
CA PRO A 560 -34.68 -3.15 -5.25
C PRO A 560 -35.59 -3.14 -6.48
N GLY A 561 -35.63 -2.00 -7.17
CA GLY A 561 -36.28 -1.87 -8.47
C GLY A 561 -35.57 -2.70 -9.54
N TRP A 562 -36.16 -2.79 -10.73
CA TRP A 562 -35.64 -3.62 -11.82
C TRP A 562 -34.17 -3.32 -12.16
N ALA A 563 -33.78 -2.04 -12.22
CA ALA A 563 -32.42 -1.63 -12.55
C ALA A 563 -31.41 -2.02 -11.46
N GLU A 564 -31.81 -1.96 -10.17
CA GLU A 564 -30.96 -2.38 -9.06
C GLU A 564 -30.72 -3.90 -9.09
N ARG A 565 -31.76 -4.68 -9.39
CA ARG A 565 -31.64 -6.13 -9.54
C ARG A 565 -30.74 -6.49 -10.71
N TRP A 566 -30.90 -5.83 -11.85
CA TRP A 566 -30.08 -6.09 -13.03
C TRP A 566 -28.59 -5.81 -12.78
N ILE A 567 -28.25 -4.67 -12.15
CA ILE A 567 -26.86 -4.37 -11.79
C ILE A 567 -26.31 -5.38 -10.79
N GLN A 568 -27.12 -5.79 -9.80
CA GLN A 568 -26.72 -6.81 -8.85
C GLN A 568 -26.40 -8.13 -9.56
N VAL A 569 -27.30 -8.62 -10.42
CA VAL A 569 -27.09 -9.84 -11.21
C VAL A 569 -25.83 -9.74 -12.06
N LEU A 570 -25.66 -8.64 -12.81
CA LEU A 570 -24.47 -8.43 -13.65
C LEU A 570 -23.19 -8.44 -12.81
N ARG A 571 -23.14 -7.63 -11.73
CA ARG A 571 -21.92 -7.46 -10.93
C ARG A 571 -21.55 -8.72 -10.17
N THR A 572 -22.51 -9.55 -9.77
CA THR A 572 -22.24 -10.80 -9.03
C THR A 572 -22.10 -12.01 -9.95
N HIS A 573 -22.32 -11.86 -11.26
CA HIS A 573 -22.24 -12.97 -12.20
C HIS A 573 -20.81 -13.54 -12.26
N PRO A 574 -20.63 -14.87 -12.13
CA PRO A 574 -19.29 -15.48 -12.10
C PRO A 574 -18.45 -15.20 -13.35
N VAL A 575 -19.07 -15.20 -14.54
CA VAL A 575 -18.38 -14.89 -15.81
C VAL A 575 -17.93 -13.44 -15.85
N TYR A 576 -18.76 -12.51 -15.41
CA TYR A 576 -18.42 -11.08 -15.36
C TYR A 576 -17.22 -10.86 -14.41
N GLN A 577 -17.26 -11.48 -13.24
CA GLN A 577 -16.19 -11.42 -12.26
C GLN A 577 -14.89 -12.06 -12.78
N ALA A 578 -14.96 -13.20 -13.46
CA ALA A 578 -13.81 -13.88 -14.06
C ALA A 578 -13.16 -13.05 -15.18
N VAL A 579 -13.97 -12.44 -16.06
CA VAL A 579 -13.48 -11.54 -17.12
C VAL A 579 -12.74 -10.35 -16.53
N LEU A 580 -13.33 -9.68 -15.54
CA LEU A 580 -12.66 -8.54 -14.90
C LEU A 580 -11.41 -8.93 -14.11
N GLN A 581 -11.42 -10.08 -13.43
CA GLN A 581 -10.25 -10.61 -12.75
C GLN A 581 -9.13 -10.89 -13.74
N ASN A 582 -9.42 -11.56 -14.86
CA ASN A 582 -8.43 -11.85 -15.90
C ASN A 582 -7.88 -10.56 -16.55
N LEU A 583 -8.76 -9.59 -16.83
CA LEU A 583 -8.36 -8.30 -17.37
C LEU A 583 -7.40 -7.56 -16.43
N LYS A 584 -7.79 -7.45 -15.14
CA LYS A 584 -7.00 -6.76 -14.11
C LYS A 584 -5.66 -7.43 -13.86
N TRP A 585 -5.63 -8.75 -13.71
CA TRP A 585 -4.46 -9.45 -13.19
C TRP A 585 -3.54 -10.01 -14.27
N ARG A 586 -4.03 -10.26 -15.48
CA ARG A 586 -3.23 -10.88 -16.55
C ARG A 586 -3.10 -9.98 -17.77
N VAL A 587 -4.23 -9.58 -18.39
CA VAL A 587 -4.19 -8.91 -19.70
C VAL A 587 -3.59 -7.50 -19.64
N VAL A 588 -4.09 -6.63 -18.77
CA VAL A 588 -3.60 -5.24 -18.69
C VAL A 588 -2.14 -5.19 -18.23
N PRO A 589 -1.71 -5.92 -17.18
CA PRO A 589 -0.29 -5.99 -16.79
C PRO A 589 0.60 -6.52 -17.92
N PHE A 590 0.16 -7.53 -18.67
CA PHE A 590 0.89 -8.09 -19.80
C PHE A 590 1.09 -7.06 -20.93
N VAL A 591 0.02 -6.40 -21.37
CA VAL A 591 0.09 -5.36 -22.42
C VAL A 591 1.02 -4.23 -22.00
N PHE A 592 0.91 -3.79 -20.73
CA PHE A 592 1.78 -2.76 -20.20
C PHE A 592 3.25 -3.20 -20.11
N GLY A 593 3.51 -4.42 -19.65
CA GLY A 593 4.86 -4.99 -19.59
C GLY A 593 5.53 -5.03 -20.97
N ILE A 594 4.80 -5.47 -22.01
CA ILE A 594 5.28 -5.45 -23.40
C ILE A 594 5.57 -4.02 -23.86
N SER A 595 4.69 -3.07 -23.54
CA SER A 595 4.89 -1.66 -23.92
C SER A 595 6.16 -1.08 -23.31
N ILE A 596 6.41 -1.34 -22.01
CA ILE A 596 7.66 -0.93 -21.36
C ILE A 596 8.87 -1.55 -22.06
N LEU A 597 8.83 -2.86 -22.33
CA LEU A 597 9.94 -3.54 -22.99
C LEU A 597 10.22 -2.95 -24.38
N ALA A 598 9.18 -2.71 -25.17
CA ALA A 598 9.29 -2.07 -26.47
C ALA A 598 9.92 -0.67 -26.36
N THR A 599 9.47 0.15 -25.40
CA THR A 599 10.04 1.48 -25.17
C THR A 599 11.52 1.40 -24.76
N LEU A 600 11.90 0.47 -23.89
CA LEU A 600 13.29 0.28 -23.47
C LEU A 600 14.18 -0.18 -24.63
N VAL A 601 13.69 -1.05 -25.50
CA VAL A 601 14.40 -1.49 -26.71
C VAL A 601 14.59 -0.32 -27.67
N VAL A 602 13.53 0.46 -27.93
CA VAL A 602 13.63 1.66 -28.78
C VAL A 602 14.62 2.66 -28.20
N ALA A 603 14.55 2.94 -26.90
CA ALA A 603 15.49 3.84 -26.23
C ALA A 603 16.94 3.33 -26.33
N ALA A 604 17.18 2.03 -26.12
CA ALA A 604 18.50 1.44 -26.26
C ALA A 604 19.03 1.53 -27.69
N VAL A 605 18.18 1.28 -28.70
CA VAL A 605 18.52 1.44 -30.12
C VAL A 605 18.86 2.88 -30.45
N VAL A 606 18.05 3.85 -29.98
CA VAL A 606 18.31 5.29 -30.18
C VAL A 606 19.63 5.71 -29.54
N VAL A 607 19.95 5.22 -28.33
CA VAL A 607 21.23 5.50 -27.69
C VAL A 607 22.39 4.89 -28.47
N VAL A 608 22.27 3.63 -28.91
CA VAL A 608 23.34 2.95 -29.68
C VAL A 608 23.57 3.59 -31.04
N ILE A 609 22.50 4.02 -31.73
CA ILE A 609 22.58 4.73 -33.01
C ILE A 609 23.07 6.16 -32.80
N GLY A 610 22.59 6.86 -31.77
CA GLY A 610 23.01 8.21 -31.42
C GLY A 610 24.49 8.29 -31.07
N VAL A 611 25.03 7.29 -30.35
CA VAL A 611 26.47 7.17 -30.03
C VAL A 611 27.31 6.80 -31.26
N ARG A 612 26.71 6.29 -32.35
CA ARG A 612 27.41 6.07 -33.63
C ARG A 612 27.40 7.29 -34.57
N LEU A 613 26.59 8.29 -34.26
CA LEU A 613 26.44 9.52 -35.07
C LEU A 613 27.08 10.76 -34.40
N SER A 614 27.67 10.58 -33.22
CA SER A 614 28.53 11.54 -32.49
C SER A 614 29.95 11.03 -32.45
#